data_AF-A0A3E5DYB0-F1
#
_entry.id   AF-A0A3E5DYB0-F1
#
_cell.length_a   1.000
_cell.length_b   1.000
_cell.length_c   1.000
_cell.angle_alpha   90.00
_cell.angle_beta   90.00
_cell.angle_gamma   90.00
#
_symmetry.space_group_name_H-M   'P 1'
#
loop_
_entity.id
_entity.type
_entity.pdbx_description
1 polymer ?
#
loop_
_entity_poly.entity_id
_entity_poly.type
_entity_poly.pdbx_seq_one_letter_code
_entity_poly.pdbx_strand_id
1 'polypeptide(L)' 'KGNIARQMFLAHPELKKELWGGHLWNPSYCAVTVSDKSREQVCSYIEGQKEK' A
#
# COMPACT_ATOMS: atom_id res chain seq x y z
N LYS A 1 4.88 5.61 4.96
CA LYS A 1 4.04 4.40 5.13
C LYS A 1 3.96 3.96 6.60
N GLY A 2 5.09 3.78 7.30
CA GLY A 2 5.10 3.28 8.69
C GLY A 2 4.34 4.11 9.72
N ASN A 3 4.54 5.44 9.77
CA ASN A 3 3.84 6.27 10.78
C ASN A 3 2.32 6.26 10.60
N ILE A 4 1.86 6.33 9.35
CA ILE A 4 0.43 6.25 9.00
C ILE A 4 -0.14 4.88 9.40
N ALA A 5 0.61 3.78 9.18
CA ALA A 5 0.18 2.46 9.62
C ALA A 5 0.01 2.37 11.14
N ARG A 6 0.96 2.93 11.89
CA ARG A 6 0.86 3.01 13.35
C ARG A 6 -0.38 3.80 13.78
N GLN A 7 -0.60 4.98 13.23
CA GLN A 7 -1.77 5.79 13.57
C GLN A 7 -3.09 5.07 13.25
N MET A 8 -3.16 4.39 12.10
CA MET A 8 -4.32 3.59 11.74
C MET A 8 -4.59 2.45 12.72
N PHE A 9 -3.57 1.69 13.14
CA PHE A 9 -3.78 0.62 14.13
C PHE A 9 -4.14 1.15 15.53
N LEU A 10 -3.77 2.38 15.87
CA LEU A 10 -4.19 3.01 17.13
C LEU A 10 -5.66 3.46 17.07
N ALA A 11 -6.09 4.03 15.94
CA ALA A 11 -7.47 4.45 15.73
C ALA A 11 -8.42 3.26 15.52
N HIS A 12 -7.93 2.21 14.86
CA HIS A 12 -8.69 1.02 14.44
C HIS A 12 -7.94 -0.27 14.83
N PRO A 13 -7.99 -0.68 16.12
CA PRO A 13 -7.30 -1.88 16.59
C PRO A 13 -7.78 -3.18 15.94
N GLU A 14 -9.02 -3.20 15.44
CA GLU A 14 -9.63 -4.32 14.70
C GLU A 14 -8.82 -4.70 13.46
N LEU A 15 -8.26 -3.70 12.75
CA LEU A 15 -7.45 -3.92 11.55
C LEU A 15 -6.21 -4.78 11.83
N LYS A 16 -5.70 -4.75 13.06
CA LYS A 16 -4.51 -5.54 13.42
C LYS A 16 -4.80 -7.04 13.49
N LYS A 17 -6.07 -7.42 13.71
CA LYS A 17 -6.50 -8.83 13.74
C LYS A 17 -6.78 -9.36 12.34
N GLU A 18 -7.34 -8.53 11.47
CA GLU A 18 -7.77 -8.93 10.13
C GLU A 18 -6.63 -8.87 9.09
N LEU A 19 -5.64 -8.01 9.28
CA LEU A 19 -4.58 -7.79 8.29
C LEU A 19 -3.30 -8.55 8.62
N TRP A 20 -2.98 -9.54 7.79
CA TRP A 20 -1.67 -10.16 7.50
C TRP A 20 -0.55 -9.99 8.57
N GLY A 21 -0.81 -10.40 9.81
CA GLY A 21 0.20 -10.35 10.89
C GLY A 21 0.61 -8.93 11.31
N GLY A 22 -0.27 -7.94 11.16
CA GLY A 22 -0.02 -6.55 11.56
C GLY A 22 0.62 -5.67 10.48
N HIS A 23 0.64 -6.13 9.22
CA HIS A 23 1.09 -5.32 8.08
C HIS A 23 -0.09 -4.63 7.40
N LEU A 24 -0.16 -3.30 7.50
CA LEU A 24 -1.21 -2.51 6.84
C LEU A 24 -0.93 -2.29 5.34
N TRP A 25 0.34 -2.18 4.96
CA TRP A 25 0.75 -1.89 3.59
C TRP A 25 1.65 -2.99 3.06
N ASN A 26 1.53 -3.31 1.77
CA ASN A 26 2.57 -4.06 1.06
C ASN A 26 3.93 -3.36 1.28
N PRO A 27 5.04 -4.06 1.55
CA PRO A 27 6.34 -3.43 1.75
C PRO A 27 6.79 -2.55 0.57
N SER A 28 6.43 -2.91 -0.67
CA SER A 28 6.81 -2.21 -1.90
C SER A 28 6.06 -0.89 -2.10
N TYR A 29 6.65 0.04 -2.85
CA TYR A 29 5.99 1.28 -3.28
C TYR A 29 6.32 1.62 -4.74
N CYS A 30 5.48 2.44 -5.36
CA CYS A 30 5.71 3.01 -6.69
C CYS A 30 5.73 4.53 -6.58
N ALA A 31 6.71 5.16 -7.21
CA ALA A 31 6.80 6.61 -7.36
C ALA A 31 7.07 6.90 -8.83
N VAL A 32 6.15 7.62 -9.47
CA VAL A 32 6.26 8.04 -10.88
C VAL A 32 6.17 9.55 -10.96
N THR A 33 6.90 10.14 -11.89
CA THR A 33 6.77 11.56 -12.21
C THR A 33 5.45 11.80 -12.95
N VAL A 34 4.86 12.98 -12.73
CA VAL A 34 3.59 13.33 -13.37
C VAL A 34 3.79 13.49 -14.88
N SER A 35 3.03 12.73 -15.64
CA SER A 35 2.97 12.76 -17.10
C SER A 35 1.64 12.18 -17.58
N ASP A 36 1.35 12.29 -18.87
CA ASP A 36 0.16 11.70 -19.50
C ASP A 36 0.07 10.17 -19.33
N LYS A 37 1.22 9.53 -19.05
CA LYS A 37 1.34 8.07 -18.87
C LYS A 37 1.33 7.62 -17.41
N SER A 38 1.30 8.55 -16.46
CA SER A 38 1.33 8.24 -15.03
C SER A 38 0.22 7.28 -14.59
N ARG A 39 -0.98 7.38 -15.17
CA ARG A 39 -2.10 6.46 -14.88
C ARG A 39 -1.80 5.03 -15.29
N GLU A 40 -1.31 4.83 -16.50
CA GLU A 40 -0.99 3.50 -17.04
C GLU A 40 0.08 2.82 -16.18
N GLN A 41 1.14 3.56 -15.83
CA GLN A 41 2.23 3.06 -14.99
C GLN A 41 1.77 2.65 -13.59
N VAL A 42 0.90 3.46 -12.97
CA VAL A 42 0.34 3.13 -11.64
C VAL A 42 -0.58 1.90 -11.72
N CYS A 43 -1.41 1.78 -12.75
CA CYS A 43 -2.26 0.60 -12.97
C CYS A 43 -1.42 -0.67 -13.13
N SER A 44 -0.42 -0.66 -14.01
CA SER A 44 0.46 -1.83 -14.21
C SER A 44 1.22 -2.20 -12.94
N TYR A 45 1.63 -1.22 -12.13
CA TYR A 45 2.28 -1.49 -10.85
C TYR A 45 1.34 -2.20 -9.86
N ILE A 46 0.09 -1.75 -9.75
CA ILE A 46 -0.91 -2.34 -8.84
C ILE A 46 -1.24 -3.78 -9.26
N GLU A 47 -1.44 -4.01 -10.56
CA GLU A 47 -1.74 -5.35 -11.10
C GLU A 47 -0.57 -6.32 -10.86
N GLY A 48 0.66 -5.87 -11.09
CA GLY A 48 1.87 -6.65 -10.85
C GLY A 48 2.21 -6.92 -9.37
N GLN A 49 1.50 -6.32 -8.41
CA GLN A 49 1.68 -6.66 -6.98
C GLN A 49 1.14 -8.05 -6.62
N LYS A 50 0.20 -8.61 -7.41
CA LYS A 50 -0.42 -9.91 -7.11
C LYS A 50 0.44 -11.11 -7.50
N GLU A 51 1.42 -10.91 -8.39
CA GLU A 51 2.23 -11.97 -8.98
C GLU A 51 3.58 -12.20 -8.26
N LYS A 52 3.83 -11.51 -7.14
CA LYS A 52 5.07 -11.64 -6.36
C LYS A 52 4.83 -12.14 -4.94
#